data_AF-F5IVI9-F1
#
_entry.id   AF-F5IVI9-F1
#
_cell.length_a   1.000
_cell.length_b   1.000
_cell.length_c   1.000
_cell.angle_alpha   90.00
_cell.angle_beta   90.00
_cell.angle_gamma   90.00
#
_symmetry.space_group_name_H-M   'P 1'
#
loop_
_entity.id
_entity.type
_entity.pdbx_description
1 polymer ?
#
loop_
_entity_poly.entity_id
_entity_poly.type
_entity_poly.pdbx_seq_one_letter_code
_entity_poly.pdbx_strand_id
1 'polypeptide(L)'
;MKGKYRAYILISILTLGFLLSSCDREDNAYAKSIEGHWVYAETKAEVYVTEPSLKKTIEDYINDRNKTYKVSYEFKNDKTYYYYKNYAEPLKGIYKTIDKNYFKMDDLQGVKTLSYKDSIIYIVSDIKDEVARELKIDKNKILKANTMDIFERGLFSH
;
A
#
# COMPACT_ATOMS: atom_id res chain seq x y z
N MET A 1 -4.86 -61.09 -0.26
CA MET A 1 -5.22 -61.28 1.16
C MET A 1 -3.95 -61.33 2.00
N LYS A 2 -3.92 -60.56 3.11
CA LYS A 2 -2.92 -60.56 4.22
C LYS A 2 -1.52 -60.02 3.83
N GLY A 3 -1.00 -58.89 4.29
CA GLY A 3 -1.32 -58.05 5.43
C GLY A 3 -0.25 -58.17 6.52
N LYS A 4 0.54 -57.09 6.69
CA LYS A 4 1.25 -56.62 7.91
C LYS A 4 2.49 -57.49 8.27
N TYR A 5 3.65 -56.97 8.66
CA TYR A 5 3.90 -56.05 9.77
C TYR A 5 5.09 -55.10 9.51
N ARG A 6 4.94 -53.87 10.00
CA ARG A 6 5.97 -52.83 10.13
C ARG A 6 6.74 -53.04 11.45
N ALA A 7 8.02 -52.70 11.47
CA ALA A 7 8.71 -52.17 12.66
C ALA A 7 10.00 -51.43 12.20
N TYR A 8 10.00 -50.10 12.18
CA TYR A 8 10.56 -49.23 13.22
C TYR A 8 12.10 -49.25 13.30
N ILE A 9 12.74 -48.29 12.61
CA ILE A 9 14.01 -47.70 13.07
C ILE A 9 13.81 -46.18 13.06
N LEU A 10 13.77 -45.64 14.27
CA LEU A 10 13.67 -44.22 14.63
C LEU A 10 15.10 -43.72 14.99
N ILE A 11 15.35 -42.45 14.64
CA ILE A 11 16.23 -41.48 15.33
C ILE A 11 17.73 -41.45 14.98
N SER A 12 18.16 -40.31 14.41
CA SER A 12 19.11 -39.31 14.96
C SER A 12 19.38 -38.26 13.85
N ILE A 13 18.75 -37.08 13.78
CA ILE A 13 18.98 -35.81 14.50
C ILE A 13 20.44 -35.30 14.47
N LEU A 14 20.59 -34.06 13.94
CA LEU A 14 21.69 -33.08 14.10
C LEU A 14 23.02 -33.48 13.40
N THR A 15 23.58 -32.72 12.46
CA THR A 15 23.98 -31.30 12.61
C THR A 15 24.45 -30.68 11.27
N LEU A 16 24.37 -29.33 11.21
CA LEU A 16 25.19 -28.40 10.41
C LEU A 16 25.03 -28.51 8.88
N GLY A 17 24.35 -27.60 8.16
CA GLY A 17 24.38 -26.14 8.31
C GLY A 17 25.59 -25.59 7.57
N PHE A 18 25.43 -25.20 6.31
CA PHE A 18 26.27 -24.17 5.66
C PHE A 18 25.54 -23.63 4.41
N LEU A 19 25.02 -22.40 4.60
CA LEU A 19 24.87 -21.31 3.63
C LEU A 19 23.84 -21.44 2.50
N LEU A 20 22.63 -21.02 2.86
CA LEU A 20 21.87 -20.08 2.03
C LEU A 20 22.69 -18.79 1.91
N SER A 21 23.31 -18.57 0.75
CA SER A 21 23.76 -17.25 0.32
C SER A 21 23.18 -16.98 -1.07
N SER A 22 21.88 -16.72 -1.11
CA SER A 22 21.34 -15.80 -2.11
C SER A 22 21.45 -14.40 -1.50
N CYS A 23 22.29 -13.56 -2.10
CA CYS A 23 22.50 -12.18 -1.71
C CYS A 23 21.22 -11.36 -1.90
N ASP A 24 20.38 -11.25 -0.86
CA ASP A 24 19.32 -10.24 -0.76
C ASP A 24 19.92 -8.84 -0.49
N ARG A 25 20.74 -8.33 -1.42
CA ARG A 25 21.50 -7.08 -1.23
C ARG A 25 20.88 -5.84 -1.88
N GLU A 26 19.72 -5.95 -2.54
CA GLU A 26 19.15 -4.83 -3.31
C GLU A 26 17.92 -4.17 -2.68
N ASP A 27 17.17 -4.86 -1.83
CA ASP A 27 15.91 -4.31 -1.28
C ASP A 27 16.09 -3.09 -0.36
N ASN A 28 17.19 -3.02 0.39
CA ASN A 28 17.37 -1.99 1.41
C ASN A 28 17.81 -0.63 0.84
N ALA A 29 18.43 -0.61 -0.35
CA ALA A 29 18.89 0.65 -0.95
C ALA A 29 17.71 1.51 -1.43
N TYR A 30 16.68 0.87 -1.98
CA TYR A 30 15.49 1.56 -2.47
C TYR A 30 14.56 2.02 -1.34
N ALA A 31 14.45 1.23 -0.26
CA ALA A 31 13.66 1.62 0.92
C ALA A 31 14.17 2.93 1.57
N LYS A 32 15.49 3.14 1.61
CA LYS A 32 16.10 4.39 2.09
C LYS A 32 15.66 5.64 1.33
N SER A 33 15.19 5.51 0.08
CA SER A 33 14.74 6.65 -0.70
C SER A 33 13.38 7.20 -0.22
N ILE A 34 12.52 6.32 0.30
CA ILE A 34 11.18 6.69 0.77
C ILE A 34 11.04 6.75 2.29
N GLU A 35 12.03 6.27 3.05
CA GLU A 35 12.04 6.38 4.52
C GLU A 35 11.77 7.83 4.99
N GLY A 36 10.92 7.98 5.99
CA GLY A 36 10.62 9.26 6.62
C GLY A 36 9.14 9.64 6.58
N HIS A 37 8.85 10.88 6.98
CA HIS A 37 7.50 11.42 7.07
C HIS A 37 7.09 12.14 5.78
N TRP A 38 5.83 11.95 5.37
CA TRP A 38 5.25 12.47 4.13
C TRP A 38 3.88 13.07 4.40
N VAL A 39 3.70 14.33 4.06
CA VAL A 39 2.49 15.09 4.35
C VAL A 39 1.67 15.24 3.07
N TYR A 40 0.36 15.00 3.19
CA TYR A 40 -0.57 15.12 2.08
C TYR A 40 -0.57 16.55 1.51
N ALA A 41 -0.49 16.65 0.19
CA ALA A 41 -0.54 17.90 -0.55
C ALA A 41 -1.82 18.02 -1.37
N GLU A 42 -2.09 17.04 -2.24
CA GLU A 42 -3.24 17.06 -3.15
C GLU A 42 -3.74 15.67 -3.53
N THR A 43 -4.95 15.60 -4.08
CA THR A 43 -5.53 14.39 -4.68
C THR A 43 -5.86 14.68 -6.13
N LYS A 44 -5.60 13.72 -7.03
CA LYS A 44 -6.14 13.70 -8.39
C LYS A 44 -7.05 12.50 -8.57
N ALA A 45 -8.18 12.72 -9.21
CA ALA A 45 -9.17 11.69 -9.51
C ALA A 45 -8.96 11.13 -10.92
N GLU A 46 -9.04 9.80 -11.07
CA GLU A 46 -9.14 9.15 -12.37
C GLU A 46 -10.42 8.30 -12.42
N VAL A 47 -11.43 8.81 -13.14
CA VAL A 47 -12.80 8.27 -13.11
C VAL A 47 -13.29 7.92 -14.50
N TYR A 48 -13.78 6.70 -14.65
CA TYR A 48 -14.48 6.21 -15.83
C TYR A 48 -15.81 5.59 -15.38
N VAL A 49 -16.89 5.97 -16.06
CA VAL A 49 -18.27 5.60 -15.71
C VAL A 49 -19.03 5.24 -16.97
N THR A 50 -20.09 4.45 -16.80
CA THR A 50 -21.01 4.13 -17.91
C THR A 50 -21.96 5.29 -18.22
N GLU A 51 -22.28 6.11 -17.22
CA GLU A 51 -23.19 7.27 -17.32
C GLU A 51 -22.41 8.57 -17.06
N PRO A 52 -22.25 9.46 -18.06
CA PRO A 52 -21.44 10.68 -17.92
C PRO A 52 -21.87 11.61 -16.79
N SER A 53 -23.15 11.62 -16.43
CA SER A 53 -23.68 12.43 -15.32
C SER A 53 -23.07 12.09 -13.97
N LEU A 54 -22.56 10.86 -13.78
CA LEU A 54 -21.95 10.43 -12.52
C LEU A 54 -20.50 10.91 -12.35
N LYS A 55 -19.81 11.21 -13.45
CA LYS A 55 -18.37 11.48 -13.45
C LYS A 55 -18.00 12.61 -12.49
N LYS A 56 -18.69 13.76 -12.63
CA LYS A 56 -18.39 14.96 -11.85
C LYS A 56 -18.64 14.75 -10.35
N THR A 57 -19.75 14.10 -9.99
CA THR A 57 -20.07 13.78 -8.59
C THR A 57 -19.00 12.90 -7.94
N ILE A 58 -18.50 11.90 -8.67
CA ILE A 58 -17.42 11.04 -8.18
C ILE A 58 -16.10 11.82 -8.06
N GLU A 59 -15.73 12.59 -9.07
CA GLU A 59 -14.51 13.42 -9.03
C GLU A 59 -14.53 14.40 -7.85
N ASP A 60 -15.67 15.04 -7.57
CA ASP A 60 -15.82 15.97 -6.46
C ASP A 60 -15.66 15.27 -5.11
N TYR A 61 -16.33 14.12 -4.94
CA TYR A 61 -16.15 13.30 -3.74
C TYR A 61 -14.67 12.93 -3.51
N ILE A 62 -13.99 12.47 -4.57
CA ILE A 62 -12.57 12.07 -4.49
C ILE A 62 -11.70 13.25 -4.11
N ASN A 63 -11.90 14.40 -4.73
CA ASN A 63 -11.08 15.58 -4.49
C ASN A 63 -11.31 16.18 -3.09
N ASP A 64 -12.51 16.00 -2.51
CA ASP A 64 -12.87 16.56 -1.21
C ASP A 64 -12.57 15.63 -0.02
N ARG A 65 -12.44 14.31 -0.24
CA ARG A 65 -12.34 13.29 0.83
C ARG A 65 -11.21 13.51 1.84
N ASN A 66 -10.14 14.19 1.44
CA ASN A 66 -8.96 14.46 2.27
C ASN A 66 -8.75 15.95 2.59
N LYS A 67 -9.54 16.88 2.03
CA LYS A 67 -9.31 18.33 2.18
C LYS A 67 -9.38 18.83 3.62
N THR A 68 -10.25 18.23 4.43
CA THR A 68 -10.44 18.61 5.84
C THR A 68 -9.61 17.77 6.81
N TYR A 69 -8.80 16.83 6.29
CA TYR A 69 -8.04 15.89 7.08
C TYR A 69 -6.55 16.21 7.06
N LYS A 70 -5.90 16.10 8.23
CA LYS A 70 -4.44 15.99 8.31
C LYS A 70 -4.07 14.55 7.99
N VAL A 71 -3.61 14.34 6.76
CA VAL A 71 -3.23 13.02 6.24
C VAL A 71 -1.72 12.98 6.05
N SER A 72 -1.08 11.92 6.55
CA SER A 72 0.35 11.70 6.34
C SER A 72 0.72 10.23 6.40
N TYR A 73 1.90 9.92 5.86
CA TYR A 73 2.53 8.61 5.97
C TYR A 73 3.88 8.73 6.68
N GLU A 74 4.26 7.67 7.37
CA GLU A 74 5.62 7.48 7.87
C GLU A 74 6.13 6.11 7.43
N PHE A 75 7.16 6.10 6.59
CA PHE A 75 7.80 4.87 6.12
C PHE A 75 9.05 4.59 6.93
N LYS A 76 9.22 3.33 7.32
CA LYS A 76 10.36 2.83 8.09
C LYS A 76 11.23 1.90 7.23
N ASN A 77 12.52 1.84 7.53
CA ASN A 77 13.47 0.94 6.86
C ASN A 77 13.16 -0.56 7.04
N ASP A 78 12.34 -0.93 8.03
CA ASP A 78 11.90 -2.30 8.28
C ASP A 78 10.74 -2.77 7.37
N LYS A 79 10.44 -2.01 6.31
CA LYS A 79 9.36 -2.25 5.34
C LYS A 79 7.94 -2.09 5.92
N THR A 80 7.81 -1.43 7.07
CA THR A 80 6.51 -1.01 7.62
C THR A 80 6.20 0.45 7.30
N TYR A 81 4.92 0.77 7.22
CA TYR A 81 4.47 2.16 7.18
C TYR A 81 3.31 2.39 8.14
N TYR A 82 3.12 3.66 8.50
CA TYR A 82 2.02 4.14 9.31
C TYR A 82 1.26 5.21 8.52
N TYR A 83 -0.05 5.01 8.37
CA TYR A 83 -0.97 5.97 7.78
C TYR A 83 -1.70 6.72 8.87
N TYR A 84 -1.55 8.04 8.89
CA TYR A 84 -2.18 8.92 9.87
C TYR A 84 -3.32 9.69 9.21
N LYS A 85 -4.47 9.74 9.88
CA LYS A 85 -5.62 10.57 9.50
C LYS A 85 -6.22 11.20 10.75
N ASN A 86 -6.13 12.53 10.88
CA ASN A 86 -6.70 13.32 11.98
C ASN A 86 -6.40 12.82 13.41
N TYR A 87 -5.13 12.78 13.81
CA TYR A 87 -4.67 12.44 15.18
C TYR A 87 -5.18 11.10 15.75
N ALA A 88 -5.86 10.28 14.95
CA ALA A 88 -6.29 8.95 15.31
C ALA A 88 -5.09 8.00 15.38
N GLU A 89 -5.31 6.81 15.97
CA GLU A 89 -4.32 5.75 15.92
C GLU A 89 -3.96 5.43 14.45
N PRO A 90 -2.67 5.36 14.10
CA PRO A 90 -2.27 5.14 12.72
C PRO A 90 -2.62 3.73 12.27
N LEU A 91 -3.09 3.61 11.04
CA LEU A 91 -3.19 2.32 10.38
C LEU A 91 -1.78 1.85 9.99
N LYS A 92 -1.39 0.68 10.48
CA LYS A 92 -0.13 0.04 10.12
C LYS A 92 -0.29 -0.79 8.85
N GLY A 93 0.68 -0.67 7.94
CA GLY A 93 0.79 -1.48 6.74
C GLY A 93 2.21 -1.95 6.46
N ILE A 94 2.35 -2.76 5.42
CA ILE A 94 3.64 -3.24 4.90
C ILE A 94 3.81 -2.78 3.46
N TYR A 95 5.04 -2.50 3.07
CA TYR A 95 5.36 -2.19 1.68
C TYR A 95 6.47 -3.09 1.13
N LYS A 96 6.45 -3.28 -0.18
CA LYS A 96 7.44 -4.09 -0.92
C LYS A 96 7.88 -3.34 -2.16
N THR A 97 9.18 -3.35 -2.44
CA THR A 97 9.74 -2.82 -3.68
C THR A 97 9.27 -3.68 -4.85
N ILE A 98 8.71 -3.05 -5.88
CA ILE A 98 8.43 -3.68 -7.18
C ILE A 98 9.58 -3.37 -8.15
N ASP A 99 10.02 -2.12 -8.15
CA ASP A 99 11.11 -1.59 -8.97
C ASP A 99 11.72 -0.38 -8.23
N LYS A 100 12.84 0.17 -8.73
CA LYS A 100 13.64 1.24 -8.10
C LYS A 100 12.82 2.37 -7.46
N ASN A 101 11.78 2.83 -8.15
CA ASN A 101 10.93 3.93 -7.74
C ASN A 101 9.47 3.52 -7.49
N TYR A 102 9.15 2.22 -7.49
CA TYR A 102 7.78 1.72 -7.42
C TYR A 102 7.64 0.70 -6.31
N PHE A 103 6.62 0.87 -5.49
CA PHE A 103 6.37 0.05 -4.31
C PHE A 103 4.91 -0.39 -4.27
N LYS A 104 4.69 -1.62 -3.81
CA LYS A 104 3.37 -2.13 -3.44
C LYS A 104 3.15 -1.88 -1.96
N MET A 105 2.04 -1.26 -1.58
CA MET A 105 1.63 -1.07 -0.19
C MET A 105 0.40 -1.92 0.10
N ASP A 106 0.31 -2.46 1.31
CA ASP A 106 -0.80 -3.29 1.74
C ASP A 106 -1.12 -3.03 3.21
N ASP A 107 -2.40 -2.75 3.48
CA ASP A 107 -2.97 -2.50 4.80
C ASP A 107 -4.45 -2.96 4.82
N LEU A 108 -5.14 -2.73 5.94
CA LEU A 108 -6.55 -3.11 6.09
C LEU A 108 -7.52 -2.39 5.12
N GLN A 109 -7.10 -1.29 4.49
CA GLN A 109 -7.85 -0.58 3.44
C GLN A 109 -7.54 -1.12 2.04
N GLY A 110 -6.65 -2.11 1.92
CA GLY A 110 -6.32 -2.78 0.67
C GLY A 110 -5.03 -2.29 0.01
N VAL A 111 -4.75 -2.90 -1.14
CA VAL A 111 -3.50 -2.75 -1.88
C VAL A 111 -3.44 -1.40 -2.60
N LYS A 112 -2.28 -0.74 -2.51
CA LYS A 112 -1.98 0.54 -3.16
C LYS A 112 -0.65 0.46 -3.89
N THR A 113 -0.44 1.34 -4.87
CA THR A 113 0.86 1.49 -5.54
C THR A 113 1.45 2.84 -5.20
N LEU A 114 2.69 2.85 -4.73
CA LEU A 114 3.46 4.07 -4.50
C LEU A 114 4.50 4.23 -5.61
N SER A 115 4.62 5.43 -6.14
CA SER A 115 5.78 5.84 -6.93
C SER A 115 6.51 7.01 -6.28
N TYR A 116 7.83 7.01 -6.37
CA TYR A 116 8.71 8.05 -5.82
C TYR A 116 9.45 8.76 -6.94
N LYS A 117 9.34 10.09 -6.98
CA LYS A 117 10.03 10.93 -7.97
C LYS A 117 10.23 12.34 -7.44
N ASP A 118 11.41 12.92 -7.63
CA ASP A 118 11.70 14.32 -7.34
C ASP A 118 11.30 14.77 -5.92
N SER A 119 11.56 13.93 -4.90
CA SER A 119 11.18 14.20 -3.51
C SER A 119 9.67 14.28 -3.24
N ILE A 120 8.87 13.70 -4.12
CA ILE A 120 7.41 13.55 -4.02
C ILE A 120 7.06 12.06 -4.09
N ILE A 121 6.07 11.63 -3.32
CA ILE A 121 5.45 10.32 -3.51
C ILE A 121 4.02 10.47 -4.04
N TYR A 122 3.65 9.53 -4.92
CA TYR A 122 2.32 9.41 -5.48
C TYR A 122 1.77 8.06 -5.05
N ILE A 123 0.63 8.06 -4.36
CA ILE A 123 -0.03 6.84 -3.89
C ILE A 123 -1.32 6.67 -4.69
N VAL A 124 -1.38 5.60 -5.47
CA VAL A 124 -2.53 5.23 -6.28
C VAL A 124 -3.35 4.16 -5.57
N SER A 125 -4.64 4.44 -5.35
CA SER A 125 -5.59 3.53 -4.70
C SER A 125 -6.82 3.33 -5.59
N ASP A 126 -7.28 2.09 -5.73
CA ASP A 126 -8.62 1.80 -6.26
C ASP A 126 -9.64 2.01 -5.13
N ILE A 127 -10.55 2.96 -5.33
CA ILE A 127 -11.57 3.33 -4.34
C ILE A 127 -12.98 3.12 -4.88
N LYS A 128 -13.13 2.31 -5.94
CA LYS A 128 -14.44 2.01 -6.55
C LYS A 128 -15.47 1.53 -5.54
N ASP A 129 -15.06 0.68 -4.59
CA ASP A 129 -15.93 0.18 -3.53
C ASP A 129 -16.32 1.25 -2.49
N GLU A 130 -15.39 2.13 -2.14
CA GLU A 130 -15.64 3.29 -1.28
C GLU A 130 -16.64 4.24 -1.95
N VAL A 131 -16.37 4.64 -3.19
CA VAL A 131 -17.24 5.54 -3.96
C VAL A 131 -18.66 5.00 -4.10
N ALA A 132 -18.82 3.74 -4.50
CA ALA A 132 -20.13 3.11 -4.67
C ALA A 132 -20.94 3.17 -3.37
N ARG A 133 -20.29 2.87 -2.24
CA ARG A 133 -20.91 2.85 -0.91
C ARG A 133 -21.28 4.26 -0.43
N GLU A 134 -20.32 5.19 -0.43
CA GLU A 134 -20.52 6.52 0.15
C GLU A 134 -21.50 7.38 -0.68
N LEU A 135 -21.45 7.26 -2.01
CA LEU A 135 -22.34 8.01 -2.90
C LEU A 135 -23.65 7.27 -3.22
N LYS A 136 -23.81 6.04 -2.72
CA LYS A 136 -24.97 5.17 -3.00
C LYS A 136 -25.20 4.99 -4.51
N ILE A 137 -24.12 4.81 -5.25
CA ILE A 137 -24.11 4.57 -6.70
C ILE A 137 -23.97 3.07 -6.94
N ASP A 138 -24.71 2.51 -7.90
CA ASP A 138 -24.49 1.13 -8.33
C ASP A 138 -23.04 0.96 -8.84
N LYS A 139 -22.28 0.08 -8.18
CA LYS A 139 -20.87 -0.23 -8.49
C LYS A 139 -20.67 -0.60 -9.96
N ASN A 140 -21.65 -1.22 -10.61
CA ASN A 140 -21.56 -1.60 -12.03
C ASN A 140 -21.52 -0.39 -12.98
N LYS A 141 -21.97 0.77 -12.52
CA LYS A 141 -21.90 2.03 -13.29
C LYS A 141 -20.53 2.70 -13.22
N ILE A 142 -19.66 2.26 -12.31
CA ILE A 142 -18.31 2.79 -12.12
C ILE A 142 -17.35 1.82 -12.81
N LEU A 143 -16.79 2.19 -13.95
CA LEU A 143 -15.81 1.34 -14.64
C LEU A 143 -14.47 1.36 -13.89
N LYS A 144 -14.05 2.55 -13.45
CA LYS A 144 -12.82 2.80 -12.69
C LYS A 144 -12.97 4.05 -11.83
N ALA A 145 -12.46 4.00 -10.62
CA ALA A 145 -12.38 5.15 -9.71
C ALA A 145 -11.10 5.02 -8.88
N ASN A 146 -10.06 5.68 -9.33
CA ASN A 146 -8.77 5.69 -8.64
C ASN A 146 -8.49 7.07 -8.05
N THR A 147 -7.83 7.10 -6.90
CA THR A 147 -7.12 8.29 -6.42
C THR A 147 -5.66 8.21 -6.81
N MET A 148 -5.07 9.37 -7.05
CA MET A 148 -3.63 9.58 -6.95
C MET A 148 -3.41 10.66 -5.90
N ASP A 149 -3.13 10.22 -4.68
CA ASP A 149 -2.82 11.08 -3.55
C ASP A 149 -1.33 11.46 -3.61
N ILE A 150 -1.02 12.74 -3.48
CA ILE A 150 0.32 13.30 -3.63
C ILE A 150 0.80 13.77 -2.27
N PHE A 151 2.03 13.39 -1.92
CA PHE A 151 2.64 13.75 -0.65
C PHE A 151 4.04 14.32 -0.84
N GLU A 152 4.32 15.32 -0.02
CA GLU A 152 5.61 15.99 0.04
C GLU A 152 6.35 15.57 1.31
N ARG A 153 7.67 15.68 1.29
CA ARG A 153 8.48 15.35 2.46
C ARG A 153 8.09 16.28 3.62
N GLY A 154 7.70 15.69 4.76
CA GLY A 154 7.52 16.44 6.00
C GLY A 154 8.86 16.97 6.50
N LEU A 155 8.86 18.13 7.16
CA LEU A 155 10.07 18.66 7.79
C LEU A 155 10.65 17.59 8.74
N PHE A 156 11.95 17.31 8.62
CA PHE A 156 12.66 16.42 9.53
C PHE A 156 12.48 16.96 10.96
N SER A 157 11.80 16.20 11.82
CA SER A 157 12.01 16.37 13.25
C SER A 157 13.37 15.74 13.54
N HIS A 158 14.38 16.58 13.69
CA HIS A 158 15.66 16.21 14.27
C HIS A 158 15.49 15.81 15.74
#